data_AF-A0A2V7G911-F1
#
_entry.id   AF-A0A2V7G911-F1
#
_cell.length_a   1.000
_cell.length_b   1.000
_cell.length_c   1.000
_cell.angle_alpha   90.00
_cell.angle_beta   90.00
_cell.angle_gamma   90.00
#
_symmetry.space_group_name_H-M   'P 1'
#
loop_
_entity.id
_entity.type
_entity.pdbx_description
1 polymer ?
#
loop_
_entity_poly.entity_id
_entity_poly.type
_entity_poly.pdbx_seq_one_letter_code
_entity_poly.pdbx_strand_id
1 'polypeptide(L)'
;MPELPDVAVYIEALEARIRGARLLGARLVNPFVLRSVEPPLQTATGRTVTGLRRLGKRIVIELTGDLFLVLHLMIAGRLHWKHAGAKLPGKIGLVAFDFENGTLVMTEAGSRRRAAVHLVHGEAALLEHDPGGLEVLEADVEAFRAALVRENHTLKRLLTDPTILSGIGNAYSDEILHRARLSPVKLSRQLSDEESARLFEATRSTLTEWIERLRRSAGGEFPEGVTAFREGMAVHGRYGKPCPACGLPVQRIVHAENETNYCARCQTGGRLMADRRRRDATLRAVHATSPSGDAGEPGMVLKKAVRPVVAALTAGALAGCASGPIPGRLTMPGQPSQPVTLNYQSSVFGGSGKLWALLPSGERFSGRYVLMPRAVDHHIVSTLEGDRGGTMVCRFKLNEPGVGPDGGGAGRCEVSQGGSIDAQF
;
A
#
# COMPACT_ATOMS: atom_id res chain seq x y z
N MET A 1 2.24 -7.51 -1.21
CA MET A 1 3.35 -8.49 -1.24
C MET A 1 3.37 -9.12 -2.61
N PRO A 2 4.49 -9.68 -3.09
CA PRO A 2 4.47 -10.55 -4.26
C PRO A 2 3.35 -11.60 -4.11
N GLU A 3 2.49 -11.71 -5.12
CA GLU A 3 1.39 -12.66 -5.16
C GLU A 3 1.72 -13.77 -6.18
N LEU A 4 0.77 -14.68 -6.46
CA LEU A 4 1.01 -15.85 -7.32
C LEU A 4 1.74 -15.52 -8.63
N PRO A 5 1.33 -14.52 -9.44
CA PRO A 5 2.02 -14.21 -10.68
C PRO A 5 3.47 -13.77 -10.50
N ASP A 6 3.76 -12.99 -9.45
CA ASP A 6 5.12 -12.53 -9.16
C ASP A 6 6.01 -13.69 -8.72
N VAL A 7 5.47 -14.57 -7.86
CA VAL A 7 6.17 -15.75 -7.33
C VAL A 7 6.46 -16.76 -8.44
N ALA A 8 5.52 -16.97 -9.36
CA ALA A 8 5.72 -17.86 -10.52
C ALA A 8 6.92 -17.42 -11.36
N VAL A 9 7.01 -16.13 -11.72
CA VAL A 9 8.13 -15.64 -12.55
C VAL A 9 9.44 -15.63 -11.77
N TYR A 10 9.43 -15.41 -10.45
CA TYR A 10 10.63 -15.64 -9.63
C TYR A 10 11.10 -17.09 -9.67
N ILE A 11 10.18 -18.05 -9.53
CA ILE A 11 10.51 -19.48 -9.58
C ILE A 11 11.10 -19.84 -10.95
N GLU A 12 10.48 -19.43 -12.05
CA GLU A 12 11.00 -19.68 -13.41
C GLU A 12 12.43 -19.11 -13.58
N ALA A 13 12.65 -17.87 -13.14
CA ALA A 13 13.95 -17.22 -13.25
C ALA A 13 15.02 -17.86 -12.36
N LEU A 14 14.64 -18.34 -11.17
CA LEU A 14 15.53 -19.07 -10.28
C LEU A 14 15.82 -20.46 -10.84
N GLU A 15 14.82 -21.18 -11.32
CA GLU A 15 14.98 -22.53 -11.87
C GLU A 15 15.98 -22.55 -13.03
N ALA A 16 15.87 -21.59 -13.96
CA ALA A 16 16.82 -21.42 -15.05
C ALA A 16 18.27 -21.11 -14.59
N ARG A 17 18.46 -20.64 -13.36
CA ARG A 17 19.76 -20.20 -12.83
C ARG A 17 20.37 -21.19 -11.86
N ILE A 18 19.59 -21.82 -11.00
CA ILE A 18 20.10 -22.57 -9.85
C ILE A 18 19.68 -24.04 -9.81
N ARG A 19 18.79 -24.52 -10.69
CA ARG A 19 18.45 -25.96 -10.71
C ARG A 19 19.70 -26.79 -11.02
N GLY A 20 20.00 -27.78 -10.18
CA GLY A 20 21.22 -28.58 -10.24
C GLY A 20 22.49 -27.89 -9.71
N ALA A 21 22.43 -26.61 -9.34
CA ALA A 21 23.57 -25.89 -8.77
C ALA A 21 23.73 -26.20 -7.27
N ARG A 22 24.97 -26.08 -6.78
CA ARG A 22 25.28 -26.24 -5.35
C ARG A 22 25.18 -24.91 -4.62
N LEU A 23 24.46 -24.89 -3.49
CA LEU A 23 24.46 -23.75 -2.57
C LEU A 23 25.79 -23.72 -1.82
N LEU A 24 26.63 -22.71 -2.09
CA LEU A 24 27.96 -22.58 -1.49
C LEU A 24 27.91 -22.02 -0.06
N GLY A 25 26.89 -21.24 0.25
CA GLY A 25 26.70 -20.69 1.58
C GLY A 25 25.55 -19.70 1.65
N ALA A 26 25.16 -19.37 2.87
CA ALA A 26 24.19 -18.32 3.16
C ALA A 26 24.81 -17.26 4.08
N ARG A 27 24.85 -16.02 3.63
CA ARG A 27 25.36 -14.87 4.39
C ARG A 27 24.20 -14.09 4.98
N LEU A 28 24.03 -14.20 6.29
CA LEU A 28 22.96 -13.58 7.05
C LEU A 28 23.42 -12.22 7.61
N VAL A 29 22.84 -11.12 7.14
CA VAL A 29 23.12 -9.77 7.66
C VAL A 29 22.14 -9.40 8.76
N ASN A 30 20.87 -9.79 8.58
CA ASN A 30 19.85 -9.62 9.60
C ASN A 30 19.43 -11.00 10.13
N PRO A 31 19.83 -11.39 11.34
CA PRO A 31 19.52 -12.71 11.87
C PRO A 31 18.02 -12.97 12.03
N PHE A 32 17.21 -11.93 12.20
CA PHE A 32 15.77 -12.05 12.39
C PHE A 32 15.01 -12.45 11.11
N VAL A 33 15.65 -12.47 9.93
CA VAL A 33 14.99 -13.03 8.73
C VAL A 33 14.90 -14.55 8.82
N LEU A 34 15.85 -15.23 9.47
CA LEU A 34 15.81 -16.67 9.68
C LEU A 34 14.84 -16.98 10.83
N ARG A 35 13.81 -17.78 10.55
CA ARG A 35 12.70 -18.09 11.46
C ARG A 35 12.66 -19.57 11.88
N SER A 36 13.65 -20.35 11.48
CA SER A 36 13.88 -21.71 11.96
C SER A 36 15.22 -21.80 12.70
N VAL A 37 15.30 -22.77 13.61
CA VAL A 37 16.52 -23.06 14.38
C VAL A 37 17.07 -24.41 13.96
N GLU A 38 16.19 -25.41 13.86
CA GLU A 38 16.51 -26.76 13.40
C GLU A 38 15.83 -27.01 12.04
N PRO A 39 16.56 -27.53 11.04
CA PRO A 39 18.01 -27.65 11.02
C PRO A 39 18.72 -26.29 10.94
N PRO A 40 19.97 -26.17 11.46
CA PRO A 40 20.76 -24.96 11.32
C PRO A 40 20.95 -24.60 9.85
N LEU A 41 20.90 -23.31 9.51
CA LEU A 41 20.98 -22.84 8.13
C LEU A 41 22.24 -23.34 7.38
N GLN A 42 23.35 -23.54 8.10
CA GLN A 42 24.61 -24.07 7.58
C GLN A 42 24.47 -25.49 7.01
N THR A 43 23.44 -26.24 7.41
CA THR A 43 23.15 -27.59 6.87
C THR A 43 22.77 -27.54 5.39
N ALA A 44 22.29 -26.38 4.90
CA ALA A 44 22.01 -26.14 3.50
C ALA A 44 23.29 -25.93 2.66
N THR A 45 24.42 -25.56 3.29
CA THR A 45 25.70 -25.38 2.58
C THR A 45 26.18 -26.70 1.99
N GLY A 46 26.62 -26.65 0.74
CA GLY A 46 27.08 -27.80 -0.03
C GLY A 46 25.95 -28.65 -0.62
N ARG A 47 24.67 -28.35 -0.33
CA ARG A 47 23.54 -29.08 -0.92
C ARG A 47 23.25 -28.61 -2.33
N THR A 48 22.76 -29.53 -3.15
CA THR A 48 22.39 -29.27 -4.54
C THR A 48 20.91 -28.95 -4.63
N VAL A 49 20.55 -27.94 -5.41
CA VAL A 49 19.14 -27.59 -5.67
C VAL A 49 18.53 -28.64 -6.59
N THR A 50 17.53 -29.38 -6.11
CA THR A 50 16.85 -30.45 -6.86
C THR A 50 15.62 -29.95 -7.60
N GLY A 51 14.96 -28.93 -7.05
CA GLY A 51 13.69 -28.40 -7.55
C GLY A 51 13.35 -27.04 -6.96
N LEU A 52 12.36 -26.40 -7.57
CA LEU A 52 11.76 -25.18 -7.04
C LEU A 52 10.25 -25.29 -7.18
N ARG A 53 9.52 -24.85 -6.16
CA ARG A 53 8.06 -24.82 -6.20
C ARG A 53 7.47 -23.66 -5.42
N ARG A 54 6.20 -23.40 -5.66
CA ARG A 54 5.42 -22.39 -4.94
C ARG A 54 4.64 -23.06 -3.82
N LEU A 55 4.58 -22.40 -2.67
CA LEU A 55 3.69 -22.76 -1.57
C LEU A 55 2.91 -21.51 -1.14
N GLY A 56 1.69 -21.33 -1.63
CA GLY A 56 0.97 -20.07 -1.43
C GLY A 56 1.69 -18.89 -2.11
N LYS A 57 2.17 -17.96 -1.29
CA LYS A 57 2.96 -16.78 -1.71
C LYS A 57 4.43 -16.91 -1.32
N ARG A 58 4.89 -18.15 -1.10
CA ARG A 58 6.26 -18.49 -0.74
C ARG A 58 6.97 -19.13 -1.92
N ILE A 59 8.27 -18.93 -1.98
CA ILE A 59 9.19 -19.62 -2.90
C ILE A 59 9.87 -20.72 -2.09
N VAL A 60 9.83 -21.95 -2.58
CA VAL A 60 10.50 -23.10 -1.98
C VAL A 60 11.65 -23.50 -2.90
N ILE A 61 12.85 -23.55 -2.36
CA ILE A 61 14.04 -24.12 -3.02
C ILE A 61 14.29 -25.48 -2.36
N GLU A 62 14.17 -26.55 -3.14
CA GLU A 62 14.38 -27.92 -2.70
C GLU A 62 15.86 -28.26 -2.81
N LEU A 63 16.43 -28.86 -1.76
CA LEU A 63 17.84 -29.20 -1.65
C LEU A 63 18.01 -30.70 -1.39
N THR A 64 19.14 -31.26 -1.82
CA THR A 64 19.49 -32.65 -1.50
C THR A 64 19.50 -32.92 -0.01
N GLY A 65 19.08 -34.13 0.38
CA GLY A 65 18.92 -34.51 1.78
C GLY A 65 17.59 -34.07 2.39
N ASP A 66 16.55 -33.92 1.57
CA ASP A 66 15.17 -33.62 2.00
C ASP A 66 15.05 -32.28 2.75
N LEU A 67 15.83 -31.29 2.30
CA LEU A 67 15.90 -29.96 2.90
C LEU A 67 15.18 -28.94 2.02
N PHE A 68 14.43 -28.03 2.64
CA PHE A 68 13.66 -27.01 1.94
C PHE A 68 13.96 -25.62 2.49
N LEU A 69 14.44 -24.72 1.62
CA LEU A 69 14.51 -23.29 1.91
C LEU A 69 13.21 -22.61 1.51
N VAL A 70 12.46 -22.13 2.50
CA VAL A 70 11.16 -21.48 2.31
C VAL A 70 11.31 -19.97 2.49
N LEU A 71 11.11 -19.22 1.41
CA LEU A 71 11.27 -17.77 1.37
C LEU A 71 9.89 -17.10 1.31
N HIS A 72 9.61 -16.21 2.26
CA HIS A 72 8.41 -15.38 2.27
C HIS A 72 8.77 -13.89 2.23
N LEU A 73 8.48 -13.25 1.10
CA LEU A 73 8.95 -11.89 0.82
C LEU A 73 8.13 -10.80 1.51
N MET A 74 6.92 -11.11 1.99
CA MET A 74 6.02 -10.11 2.58
C MET A 74 5.85 -8.87 1.69
N ILE A 75 5.39 -7.75 2.24
CA ILE A 75 5.01 -6.58 1.43
C ILE A 75 6.22 -5.94 0.75
N ALA A 76 7.31 -5.73 1.49
CA ALA A 76 8.44 -4.92 1.07
C ALA A 76 9.69 -5.75 0.73
N GLY A 77 9.63 -7.08 0.81
CA GLY A 77 10.77 -7.94 0.49
C GLY A 77 10.92 -8.16 -1.01
N ARG A 78 12.16 -8.18 -1.49
CA ARG A 78 12.51 -8.38 -2.91
C ARG A 78 13.68 -9.33 -3.04
N LEU A 79 13.70 -10.06 -4.15
CA LEU A 79 14.84 -10.87 -4.55
C LEU A 79 15.60 -10.15 -5.66
N HIS A 80 16.90 -10.37 -5.68
CA HIS A 80 17.78 -9.86 -6.71
C HIS A 80 18.80 -10.94 -7.06
N TRP A 81 19.04 -11.14 -8.35
CA TRP A 81 20.19 -11.90 -8.81
C TRP A 81 21.38 -10.95 -9.02
N LYS A 82 22.53 -11.29 -8.44
CA LYS A 82 23.76 -10.50 -8.54
C LYS A 82 24.93 -11.42 -8.92
N HIS A 83 26.05 -10.81 -9.32
CA HIS A 83 27.29 -11.55 -9.57
C HIS A 83 27.73 -12.30 -8.31
N ALA A 84 28.46 -13.41 -8.49
CA ALA A 84 28.92 -14.24 -7.39
C ALA A 84 29.75 -13.42 -6.39
N GLY A 85 29.47 -13.60 -5.10
CA GLY A 85 30.16 -12.88 -4.02
C GLY A 85 29.73 -11.42 -3.84
N ALA A 86 28.67 -10.97 -4.53
CA ALA A 86 28.17 -9.60 -4.39
C ALA A 86 27.92 -9.24 -2.92
N LYS A 87 28.28 -8.01 -2.55
CA LYS A 87 28.03 -7.48 -1.20
C LYS A 87 26.53 -7.27 -0.99
N LEU A 88 26.05 -7.58 0.22
CA LEU A 88 24.69 -7.25 0.61
C LEU A 88 24.54 -5.73 0.84
N PRO A 89 23.42 -5.12 0.43
CA PRO A 89 23.12 -3.74 0.77
C PRO A 89 22.98 -3.56 2.29
N GLY A 90 23.81 -2.73 2.92
CA GLY A 90 23.90 -2.69 4.39
C GLY A 90 22.62 -2.32 5.14
N LYS A 91 21.80 -1.39 4.61
CA LYS A 91 20.57 -0.94 5.30
C LYS A 91 19.35 -1.83 5.06
N ILE A 92 19.25 -2.51 3.92
CA ILE A 92 18.03 -3.22 3.51
C ILE A 92 18.25 -4.71 3.21
N GLY A 93 19.50 -5.15 3.07
CA GLY A 93 19.86 -6.55 2.86
C GLY A 93 19.57 -7.40 4.08
N LEU A 94 19.04 -8.60 3.85
CA LEU A 94 18.66 -9.55 4.89
C LEU A 94 19.55 -10.78 4.85
N VAL A 95 19.57 -11.46 3.71
CA VAL A 95 20.32 -12.70 3.48
C VAL A 95 20.75 -12.78 2.02
N ALA A 96 21.89 -13.42 1.78
CA ALA A 96 22.34 -13.78 0.45
C ALA A 96 22.64 -15.28 0.40
N PHE A 97 22.19 -15.94 -0.66
CA PHE A 97 22.49 -17.33 -0.97
C PHE A 97 23.46 -17.36 -2.14
N ASP A 98 24.66 -17.87 -1.89
CA ASP A 98 25.77 -17.85 -2.86
C ASP A 98 25.81 -19.16 -3.64
N PHE A 99 25.86 -19.05 -4.97
CA PHE A 99 26.04 -20.13 -5.93
C PHE A 99 27.29 -19.83 -6.77
N GLU A 100 27.80 -20.82 -7.51
CA GLU A 100 28.99 -20.64 -8.36
C GLU A 100 28.77 -19.59 -9.45
N ASN A 101 27.56 -19.53 -10.00
CA ASN A 101 27.19 -18.65 -11.11
C ASN A 101 26.54 -17.32 -10.67
N GLY A 102 26.38 -17.08 -9.37
CA GLY A 102 25.78 -15.84 -8.88
C GLY A 102 25.32 -15.90 -7.44
N THR A 103 24.77 -14.79 -6.98
CA THR A 103 24.27 -14.65 -5.61
C THR A 103 22.80 -14.20 -5.66
N LEU A 104 21.93 -14.94 -4.98
CA LEU A 104 20.55 -14.53 -4.72
C LEU A 104 20.51 -13.68 -3.46
N VAL A 105 20.21 -12.39 -3.61
CA VAL A 105 20.11 -11.43 -2.50
C VAL A 105 18.65 -11.16 -2.17
N MET A 106 18.30 -11.27 -0.89
CA MET A 106 16.99 -10.88 -0.37
C MET A 106 17.09 -9.57 0.40
N THR A 107 16.26 -8.59 0.04
CA THR A 107 16.17 -7.28 0.69
C THR A 107 14.78 -7.02 1.24
N GLU A 108 14.62 -6.06 2.17
CA GLU A 108 13.32 -5.52 2.58
C GLU A 108 13.39 -4.02 2.83
N ALA A 109 12.62 -3.23 2.08
CA ALA A 109 12.62 -1.77 2.11
C ALA A 109 11.65 -1.14 3.14
N GLY A 110 11.32 -1.84 4.23
CA GLY A 110 10.33 -1.41 5.22
C GLY A 110 10.80 -1.51 6.67
N SER A 111 10.19 -0.72 7.55
CA SER A 111 10.51 -0.71 9.00
C SER A 111 9.98 -1.93 9.76
N ARG A 112 8.95 -2.62 9.24
CA ARG A 112 8.31 -3.75 9.92
C ARG A 112 9.11 -5.06 9.87
N ARG A 113 10.09 -5.18 8.96
CA ARG A 113 11.01 -6.33 8.84
C ARG A 113 10.33 -7.70 8.97
N ARG A 114 9.36 -7.98 8.09
CA ARG A 114 8.50 -9.18 8.17
C ARG A 114 8.92 -10.30 7.23
N ALA A 115 9.81 -10.03 6.28
CA ALA A 115 10.25 -11.06 5.37
C ALA A 115 10.91 -12.20 6.18
N ALA A 116 10.77 -13.43 5.70
CA ALA A 116 11.14 -14.62 6.45
C ALA A 116 11.82 -15.66 5.55
N VAL A 117 12.76 -16.37 6.14
CA VAL A 117 13.43 -17.55 5.61
C VAL A 117 13.27 -18.66 6.65
N HIS A 118 12.88 -19.83 6.20
CA HIS A 118 12.96 -21.06 6.98
C HIS A 118 13.82 -22.07 6.23
N LEU A 119 14.63 -22.81 6.95
CA LEU A 119 15.16 -24.09 6.50
C LEU A 119 14.42 -25.18 7.29
N VAL A 120 13.80 -26.11 6.59
CA VAL A 120 13.08 -27.25 7.19
C VAL A 120 13.54 -28.57 6.57
N HIS A 121 13.35 -29.67 7.29
CA HIS A 121 13.71 -31.02 6.86
C HIS A 121 12.43 -31.86 6.77
N GLY A 122 12.19 -32.45 5.62
CA GLY A 122 11.05 -33.32 5.37
C GLY A 122 9.81 -32.60 4.84
N GLU A 123 9.09 -33.29 3.96
CA GLU A 123 7.84 -32.81 3.36
C GLU A 123 6.81 -32.42 4.42
N ALA A 124 6.72 -33.18 5.53
CA ALA A 124 5.79 -32.88 6.62
C ALA A 124 6.04 -31.50 7.25
N ALA A 125 7.31 -31.15 7.52
CA ALA A 125 7.68 -29.85 8.08
C ALA A 125 7.46 -28.71 7.06
N LEU A 126 7.64 -29.00 5.76
CA LEU A 126 7.31 -28.04 4.73
C LEU A 126 5.80 -27.75 4.67
N LEU A 127 4.96 -28.77 4.78
CA LEU A 127 3.50 -28.63 4.75
C LEU A 127 2.95 -27.82 5.93
N GLU A 128 3.67 -27.69 7.06
CA GLU A 128 3.29 -26.77 8.14
C GLU A 128 3.29 -25.28 7.69
N HIS A 129 4.01 -24.96 6.61
CA HIS A 129 3.99 -23.64 6.00
C HIS A 129 2.85 -23.44 4.99
N ASP A 130 2.12 -24.50 4.64
CA ASP A 130 0.97 -24.46 3.75
C ASP A 130 -0.32 -24.23 4.54
N PRO A 131 -1.03 -23.10 4.32
CA PRO A 131 -2.33 -22.89 4.92
C PRO A 131 -3.43 -23.81 4.37
N GLY A 132 -3.17 -24.60 3.31
CA GLY A 132 -4.09 -25.60 2.76
C GLY A 132 -5.13 -25.03 1.79
N GLY A 133 -4.90 -23.83 1.27
CA GLY A 133 -5.77 -23.22 0.26
C GLY A 133 -5.67 -23.91 -1.09
N LEU A 134 -6.77 -23.89 -1.84
CA LEU A 134 -6.86 -24.51 -3.17
C LEU A 134 -5.87 -23.86 -4.16
N GLU A 135 -5.11 -24.68 -4.88
CA GLU A 135 -4.24 -24.24 -5.97
C GLU A 135 -5.04 -23.97 -7.25
N VAL A 136 -5.49 -22.72 -7.41
CA VAL A 136 -6.49 -22.30 -8.41
C VAL A 136 -6.10 -22.54 -9.87
N LEU A 137 -4.81 -22.65 -10.19
CA LEU A 137 -4.33 -22.93 -11.55
C LEU A 137 -4.30 -24.43 -11.88
N GLU A 138 -4.40 -25.29 -10.88
CA GLU A 138 -4.39 -26.75 -11.01
C GLU A 138 -5.77 -27.36 -10.74
N ALA A 139 -6.63 -26.65 -10.01
CA ALA A 139 -7.99 -27.07 -9.71
C ALA A 139 -8.95 -26.99 -10.92
N ASP A 140 -10.00 -27.80 -10.85
CA ASP A 140 -11.21 -27.70 -11.69
C ASP A 140 -12.28 -26.78 -11.06
N VAL A 141 -13.38 -26.58 -11.79
CA VAL A 141 -14.45 -25.66 -11.36
C VAL A 141 -15.24 -26.22 -10.18
N GLU A 142 -15.37 -27.54 -10.08
CA GLU A 142 -16.04 -28.26 -9.00
C GLU A 142 -15.30 -28.06 -7.67
N ALA A 143 -13.99 -28.31 -7.65
CA ALA A 143 -13.14 -28.08 -6.48
C ALA A 143 -13.12 -26.60 -6.09
N PHE A 144 -13.07 -25.69 -7.07
CA PHE A 144 -13.16 -24.25 -6.81
C PHE A 144 -14.48 -23.88 -6.14
N ARG A 145 -15.61 -24.35 -6.67
CA ARG A 145 -16.93 -24.11 -6.05
C ARG A 145 -17.00 -24.67 -4.64
N ALA A 146 -16.50 -25.90 -4.42
CA ALA A 146 -16.47 -26.51 -3.09
C ALA A 146 -15.68 -25.63 -2.10
N ALA A 147 -14.56 -25.06 -2.52
CA ALA A 147 -13.79 -24.11 -1.71
C ALA A 147 -14.58 -22.82 -1.43
N LEU A 148 -15.28 -22.25 -2.42
CA LEU A 148 -16.05 -21.01 -2.27
C LEU A 148 -17.18 -21.13 -1.22
N VAL A 149 -17.84 -22.29 -1.14
CA VAL A 149 -19.04 -22.47 -0.28
C VAL A 149 -18.70 -22.94 1.14
N ARG A 150 -17.44 -23.31 1.40
CA ARG A 150 -16.97 -23.79 2.71
C ARG A 150 -17.23 -22.77 3.81
N GLU A 151 -17.04 -21.48 3.51
CA GLU A 151 -17.25 -20.39 4.45
C GLU A 151 -18.05 -19.25 3.80
N ASN A 152 -18.83 -18.52 4.60
CA ASN A 152 -19.61 -17.38 4.13
C ASN A 152 -18.90 -16.05 4.37
N HIS A 153 -18.06 -15.64 3.42
CA HIS A 153 -17.34 -14.36 3.47
C HIS A 153 -17.71 -13.46 2.30
N THR A 154 -17.30 -12.19 2.37
CA THR A 154 -17.30 -11.37 1.16
C THR A 154 -16.33 -11.95 0.14
N LEU A 155 -16.64 -11.84 -1.16
CA LEU A 155 -15.78 -12.39 -2.20
C LEU A 155 -14.35 -11.87 -2.13
N LYS A 156 -14.17 -10.57 -1.83
CA LYS A 156 -12.83 -9.99 -1.65
C LYS A 156 -12.05 -10.69 -0.53
N ARG A 157 -12.69 -10.90 0.63
CA ARG A 157 -12.06 -11.59 1.77
C ARG A 157 -11.72 -13.02 1.41
N LEU A 158 -12.69 -13.75 0.83
CA LEU A 158 -12.52 -15.15 0.44
C LEU A 158 -11.35 -15.32 -0.54
N LEU A 159 -11.28 -14.50 -1.59
CA LEU A 159 -10.20 -14.57 -2.57
C LEU A 159 -8.82 -14.32 -1.96
N THR A 160 -8.73 -13.54 -0.88
CA THR A 160 -7.47 -13.23 -0.22
C THR A 160 -7.13 -14.16 0.94
N ASP A 161 -8.04 -15.06 1.31
CA ASP A 161 -7.86 -15.98 2.42
C ASP A 161 -6.99 -17.17 1.99
N PRO A 162 -5.76 -17.28 2.50
CA PRO A 162 -4.83 -18.31 2.06
C PRO A 162 -5.24 -19.72 2.47
N THR A 163 -6.15 -19.87 3.44
CA THR A 163 -6.70 -21.17 3.83
C THR A 163 -7.76 -21.66 2.85
N ILE A 164 -8.38 -20.75 2.08
CA ILE A 164 -9.40 -21.07 1.09
C ILE A 164 -8.78 -21.16 -0.30
N LEU A 165 -8.09 -20.11 -0.75
CA LEU A 165 -7.45 -20.05 -2.06
C LEU A 165 -5.98 -19.67 -1.93
N SER A 166 -5.13 -20.44 -2.60
CA SER A 166 -3.69 -20.24 -2.57
C SER A 166 -3.24 -19.07 -3.48
N GLY A 167 -2.27 -18.30 -3.00
CA GLY A 167 -1.50 -17.37 -3.86
C GLY A 167 -2.17 -16.03 -4.23
N ILE A 168 -3.47 -15.86 -4.08
CA ILE A 168 -4.19 -14.62 -4.43
C ILE A 168 -4.12 -13.61 -3.28
N GLY A 169 -3.72 -12.37 -3.55
CA GLY A 169 -3.67 -11.28 -2.58
C GLY A 169 -4.50 -10.07 -3.00
N ASN A 170 -4.14 -8.90 -2.46
CA ASN A 170 -4.97 -7.72 -2.58
C ASN A 170 -5.05 -7.19 -4.01
N ALA A 171 -3.96 -7.27 -4.77
CA ALA A 171 -3.93 -6.74 -6.12
C ALA A 171 -4.76 -7.60 -7.06
N TYR A 172 -4.48 -8.90 -7.12
CA TYR A 172 -5.16 -9.76 -8.09
C TYR A 172 -6.61 -10.04 -7.71
N SER A 173 -6.99 -10.00 -6.43
CA SER A 173 -8.42 -10.11 -6.06
C SER A 173 -9.28 -8.95 -6.59
N ASP A 174 -8.77 -7.71 -6.64
CA ASP A 174 -9.50 -6.60 -7.27
C ASP A 174 -9.70 -6.85 -8.78
N GLU A 175 -8.62 -7.26 -9.46
CA GLU A 175 -8.62 -7.52 -10.90
C GLU A 175 -9.52 -8.69 -11.28
N ILE A 176 -9.48 -9.78 -10.53
CA ILE A 176 -10.32 -10.97 -10.70
C ILE A 176 -11.79 -10.61 -10.56
N LEU A 177 -12.15 -9.88 -9.49
CA LEU A 177 -13.55 -9.49 -9.26
C LEU A 177 -14.06 -8.52 -10.31
N HIS A 178 -13.21 -7.61 -10.80
CA HIS A 178 -13.57 -6.74 -11.90
C HIS A 178 -13.82 -7.53 -13.19
N ARG A 179 -12.93 -8.46 -13.54
CA ARG A 179 -13.08 -9.34 -14.71
C ARG A 179 -14.33 -10.21 -14.60
N ALA A 180 -14.60 -10.76 -13.42
CA ALA A 180 -15.81 -11.54 -13.13
C ALA A 180 -17.08 -10.67 -13.06
N ARG A 181 -16.96 -9.34 -13.08
CA ARG A 181 -18.08 -8.40 -12.88
C ARG A 181 -18.86 -8.67 -11.58
N LEU A 182 -18.14 -9.04 -10.52
CA LEU A 182 -18.72 -9.38 -9.22
C LEU A 182 -18.38 -8.32 -8.18
N SER A 183 -19.34 -8.03 -7.31
CA SER A 183 -19.14 -7.08 -6.21
C SER A 183 -18.14 -7.63 -5.21
N PRO A 184 -17.14 -6.84 -4.76
CA PRO A 184 -16.19 -7.28 -3.74
C PRO A 184 -16.84 -7.61 -2.39
N VAL A 185 -18.04 -7.08 -2.13
CA VAL A 185 -18.78 -7.28 -0.88
C VAL A 185 -19.94 -8.28 -1.00
N LYS A 186 -20.14 -8.90 -2.18
CA LYS A 186 -21.10 -10.00 -2.32
C LYS A 186 -20.66 -11.17 -1.44
N LEU A 187 -21.60 -11.85 -0.81
CA LEU A 187 -21.30 -13.01 0.03
C LEU A 187 -21.13 -14.27 -0.83
N SER A 188 -20.18 -15.14 -0.49
CA SER A 188 -19.91 -16.36 -1.27
C SER A 188 -21.14 -17.27 -1.40
N ARG A 189 -21.96 -17.40 -0.35
CA ARG A 189 -23.21 -18.20 -0.40
C ARG A 189 -24.30 -17.61 -1.30
N GLN A 190 -24.13 -16.39 -1.81
CA GLN A 190 -25.07 -15.76 -2.73
C GLN A 190 -24.64 -15.89 -4.19
N LEU A 191 -23.54 -16.59 -4.47
CA LEU A 191 -23.13 -16.88 -5.84
C LEU A 191 -24.04 -17.94 -6.45
N SER A 192 -24.54 -17.68 -7.65
CA SER A 192 -25.10 -18.74 -8.47
C SER A 192 -23.99 -19.63 -9.03
N ASP A 193 -24.42 -20.74 -9.62
CA ASP A 193 -23.58 -21.70 -10.30
C ASP A 193 -22.78 -21.06 -11.45
N GLU A 194 -23.45 -20.23 -12.24
CA GLU A 194 -22.89 -19.50 -13.38
C GLU A 194 -21.94 -18.39 -12.91
N GLU A 195 -22.25 -17.73 -11.79
CA GLU A 195 -21.35 -16.73 -11.21
C GLU A 195 -20.08 -17.37 -10.65
N SER A 196 -20.19 -18.56 -10.06
CA SER A 196 -19.06 -19.33 -9.55
C SER A 196 -18.15 -19.78 -10.70
N ALA A 197 -18.72 -20.31 -11.78
CA ALA A 197 -17.97 -20.67 -13.00
C ALA A 197 -17.29 -19.44 -13.63
N ARG A 198 -18.00 -18.30 -13.73
CA ARG A 198 -17.42 -17.05 -14.24
C ARG A 198 -16.28 -16.52 -13.35
N LEU A 199 -16.40 -16.65 -12.03
CA LEU A 199 -15.33 -16.27 -11.10
C LEU A 199 -14.10 -17.18 -11.24
N PHE A 200 -14.31 -18.48 -11.43
CA PHE A 200 -13.23 -19.44 -11.68
C PHE A 200 -12.46 -19.09 -12.97
N GLU A 201 -13.17 -18.89 -14.08
CA GLU A 201 -12.56 -18.48 -15.36
C GLU A 201 -11.84 -17.14 -15.26
N ALA A 202 -12.46 -16.16 -14.60
CA ALA A 202 -11.83 -14.87 -14.33
C ALA A 202 -10.56 -15.01 -13.48
N THR A 203 -10.55 -15.92 -12.51
CA THR A 203 -9.39 -16.19 -11.65
C THR A 203 -8.24 -16.73 -12.48
N ARG A 204 -8.46 -17.84 -13.20
CA ARG A 204 -7.43 -18.50 -14.01
C ARG A 204 -6.88 -17.57 -15.09
N SER A 205 -7.77 -16.99 -15.91
CA SER A 205 -7.37 -16.08 -16.99
C SER A 205 -6.59 -14.87 -16.50
N THR A 206 -6.97 -14.28 -15.36
CA THR A 206 -6.22 -13.14 -14.77
C THR A 206 -4.82 -13.53 -14.35
N LEU A 207 -4.70 -14.62 -13.60
CA LEU A 207 -3.41 -15.04 -13.09
C LEU A 207 -2.48 -15.46 -14.24
N THR A 208 -2.97 -16.25 -15.19
CA THR A 208 -2.20 -16.67 -16.38
C THR A 208 -1.78 -15.49 -17.24
N GLU A 209 -2.69 -14.55 -17.51
CA GLU A 209 -2.36 -13.34 -18.29
C GLU A 209 -1.26 -12.51 -17.61
N TRP A 210 -1.35 -12.32 -16.28
CA TRP A 210 -0.35 -11.56 -15.55
C TRP A 210 0.97 -12.28 -15.44
N ILE A 211 0.99 -13.61 -15.26
CA ILE A 211 2.23 -14.41 -15.36
C ILE A 211 2.90 -14.13 -16.70
N GLU A 212 2.16 -14.21 -17.81
CA GLU A 212 2.72 -14.01 -19.15
C GLU A 212 3.21 -12.58 -19.38
N ARG A 213 2.47 -11.57 -18.90
CA ARG A 213 2.92 -10.17 -18.97
C ARG A 213 4.21 -9.96 -18.18
N LEU A 214 4.31 -10.53 -16.98
CA LEU A 214 5.50 -10.41 -16.14
C LEU A 214 6.69 -11.15 -16.73
N ARG A 215 6.47 -12.34 -17.30
CA ARG A 215 7.47 -13.12 -18.01
C ARG A 215 8.04 -12.33 -19.19
N ARG A 216 7.18 -11.74 -20.04
CA ARG A 216 7.60 -10.88 -21.15
C ARG A 216 8.35 -9.64 -20.68
N SER A 217 7.88 -9.00 -19.60
CA SER A 217 8.56 -7.83 -19.02
C SER A 217 9.93 -8.18 -18.44
N ALA A 218 10.13 -9.40 -17.94
CA ALA A 218 11.43 -9.86 -17.46
C ALA A 218 12.37 -10.19 -18.62
N GLY A 219 11.86 -10.62 -19.79
CA GLY A 219 12.66 -10.83 -20.99
C GLY A 219 13.78 -11.88 -20.84
N GLY A 220 13.58 -12.88 -19.97
CA GLY A 220 14.60 -13.88 -19.62
C GLY A 220 15.58 -13.44 -18.50
N GLU A 221 15.57 -12.16 -18.14
CA GLU A 221 16.33 -11.65 -17.01
C GLU A 221 15.66 -11.99 -15.67
N PHE A 222 16.41 -11.79 -14.58
CA PHE A 222 15.85 -11.96 -13.24
C PHE A 222 14.84 -10.83 -12.95
N PRO A 223 13.62 -11.14 -12.47
CA PRO A 223 12.62 -10.12 -12.22
C PRO A 223 13.08 -9.08 -11.21
N GLU A 224 13.12 -7.82 -11.64
CA GLU A 224 13.44 -6.65 -10.81
C GLU A 224 12.24 -5.69 -10.75
N GLY A 225 12.23 -4.77 -9.78
CA GLY A 225 11.17 -3.75 -9.70
C GLY A 225 9.76 -4.28 -9.40
N VAL A 226 9.62 -5.48 -8.84
CA VAL A 226 8.34 -6.10 -8.50
C VAL A 226 7.50 -5.15 -7.63
N THR A 227 6.24 -4.92 -8.03
CA THR A 227 5.35 -3.95 -7.39
C THR A 227 3.90 -4.43 -7.47
N ALA A 228 3.09 -4.02 -6.49
CA ALA A 228 1.66 -4.26 -6.50
C ALA A 228 0.91 -3.33 -7.47
N PHE A 229 1.54 -2.24 -7.92
CA PHE A 229 0.92 -1.26 -8.80
C PHE A 229 1.55 -1.34 -10.18
N ARG A 230 0.80 -1.83 -11.16
CA ARG A 230 1.30 -2.11 -12.50
C ARG A 230 0.46 -1.41 -13.55
N GLU A 231 1.14 -0.93 -14.60
CA GLU A 231 0.45 -0.48 -15.79
C GLU A 231 -0.36 -1.62 -16.41
N GLY A 232 -1.56 -1.32 -16.91
CA GLY A 232 -2.45 -2.32 -17.48
C GLY A 232 -3.35 -3.05 -16.48
N MET A 233 -3.25 -2.79 -15.17
CA MET A 233 -4.31 -3.16 -14.20
C MET A 233 -5.59 -2.42 -14.52
N ALA A 234 -6.75 -3.04 -14.33
CA ALA A 234 -8.05 -2.47 -14.64
C ALA A 234 -8.58 -1.58 -13.51
N VAL A 235 -8.43 -2.00 -12.25
CA VAL A 235 -9.01 -1.34 -11.08
C VAL A 235 -8.02 -1.20 -9.92
N HIS A 236 -7.11 -2.15 -9.70
CA HIS A 236 -6.19 -2.10 -8.57
C HIS A 236 -5.24 -0.89 -8.66
N GLY A 237 -5.12 -0.13 -7.57
CA GLY A 237 -4.37 1.14 -7.55
C GLY A 237 -4.90 2.26 -8.47
N ARG A 238 -6.07 2.09 -9.09
CA ARG A 238 -6.62 3.01 -10.09
C ARG A 238 -7.79 3.87 -9.61
N TYR A 239 -7.96 4.07 -8.30
CA TYR A 239 -9.00 4.95 -7.77
C TYR A 239 -9.03 6.31 -8.48
N GLY A 240 -10.22 6.74 -8.90
CA GLY A 240 -10.46 7.97 -9.66
C GLY A 240 -10.13 7.89 -11.16
N LYS A 241 -9.37 6.90 -11.62
CA LYS A 241 -9.06 6.71 -13.04
C LYS A 241 -10.24 6.04 -13.78
N PRO A 242 -10.37 6.24 -15.10
CA PRO A 242 -11.44 5.59 -15.87
C PRO A 242 -11.29 4.08 -15.87
N CYS A 243 -12.40 3.38 -15.64
CA CYS A 243 -12.53 1.94 -15.81
C CYS A 243 -12.36 1.58 -17.29
N PRO A 244 -11.48 0.62 -17.65
CA PRO A 244 -11.26 0.28 -19.06
C PRO A 244 -12.48 -0.36 -19.74
N ALA A 245 -13.42 -0.92 -18.97
CA ALA A 245 -14.60 -1.58 -19.52
C ALA A 245 -15.80 -0.65 -19.75
N CYS A 246 -15.94 0.43 -18.98
CA CYS A 246 -17.15 1.28 -19.04
C CYS A 246 -16.89 2.78 -18.93
N GLY A 247 -15.64 3.22 -18.82
CA GLY A 247 -15.23 4.62 -18.75
C GLY A 247 -15.44 5.31 -17.40
N LEU A 248 -16.34 4.81 -16.54
CA LEU A 248 -16.61 5.46 -15.25
C LEU A 248 -15.42 5.38 -14.29
N PRO A 249 -15.25 6.38 -13.39
CA PRO A 249 -14.17 6.38 -12.42
C PRO A 249 -14.20 5.16 -11.51
N VAL A 250 -13.05 4.50 -11.35
CA VAL A 250 -12.85 3.42 -10.39
C VAL A 250 -13.01 3.97 -8.97
N GLN A 251 -13.74 3.23 -8.16
CA GLN A 251 -14.07 3.54 -6.79
C GLN A 251 -13.20 2.72 -5.83
N ARG A 252 -13.17 3.12 -4.56
CA ARG A 252 -12.44 2.39 -3.53
C ARG A 252 -13.26 2.19 -2.27
N ILE A 253 -12.95 1.13 -1.55
CA ILE A 253 -13.37 0.87 -0.17
C ILE A 253 -12.09 0.78 0.64
N VAL A 254 -11.97 1.58 1.70
CA VAL A 254 -10.81 1.51 2.60
C VAL A 254 -11.27 1.00 3.95
N HIS A 255 -10.53 0.01 4.46
CA HIS A 255 -10.74 -0.55 5.79
C HIS A 255 -9.38 -0.83 6.44
N ALA A 256 -9.09 -0.09 7.51
CA ALA A 256 -7.78 -0.08 8.16
C ALA A 256 -6.64 0.13 7.14
N GLU A 257 -5.70 -0.82 7.04
CA GLU A 257 -4.57 -0.76 6.11
C GLU A 257 -4.89 -1.35 4.72
N ASN A 258 -6.10 -1.88 4.51
CA ASN A 258 -6.50 -2.52 3.26
C ASN A 258 -7.36 -1.61 2.39
N GLU A 259 -7.05 -1.60 1.10
CA GLU A 259 -7.79 -0.87 0.06
C GLU A 259 -8.29 -1.87 -0.98
N THR A 260 -9.57 -1.75 -1.33
CA THR A 260 -10.24 -2.54 -2.36
C THR A 260 -10.74 -1.61 -3.45
N ASN A 261 -10.27 -1.80 -4.68
CA ASN A 261 -10.69 -0.99 -5.81
C ASN A 261 -11.65 -1.74 -6.72
N TYR A 262 -12.70 -1.05 -7.18
CA TYR A 262 -13.77 -1.66 -7.95
C TYR A 262 -14.44 -0.63 -8.88
N CYS A 263 -15.09 -1.10 -9.93
CA CYS A 263 -15.93 -0.26 -10.78
C CYS A 263 -17.40 -0.38 -10.36
N ALA A 264 -18.03 0.73 -9.97
CA ALA A 264 -19.43 0.72 -9.52
C ALA A 264 -20.40 0.22 -10.61
N ARG A 265 -20.24 0.65 -11.86
CA ARG A 265 -21.11 0.18 -12.95
C ARG A 265 -20.90 -1.29 -13.27
N CYS A 266 -19.65 -1.75 -13.40
CA CYS A 266 -19.37 -3.12 -13.81
C CYS A 266 -19.66 -4.16 -12.72
N GLN A 267 -19.52 -3.80 -11.43
CA GLN A 267 -19.53 -4.79 -10.34
C GLN A 267 -20.69 -4.63 -9.35
N THR A 268 -21.36 -3.47 -9.33
CA THR A 268 -22.38 -3.17 -8.31
C THR A 268 -23.64 -2.52 -8.89
N GLY A 269 -23.84 -2.58 -10.21
CA GLY A 269 -25.00 -1.97 -10.87
C GLY A 269 -25.07 -0.45 -10.72
N GLY A 270 -23.94 0.21 -10.48
CA GLY A 270 -23.83 1.65 -10.23
C GLY A 270 -23.83 2.04 -8.74
N ARG A 271 -24.08 1.11 -7.81
CA ARG A 271 -24.13 1.43 -6.38
C ARG A 271 -22.72 1.67 -5.81
N LEU A 272 -22.49 2.87 -5.27
CA LEU A 272 -21.28 3.15 -4.49
C LEU A 272 -21.33 2.43 -3.14
N MET A 273 -20.25 1.76 -2.79
CA MET A 273 -20.06 1.10 -1.50
C MET A 273 -19.43 2.09 -0.50
N ALA A 274 -19.92 2.05 0.74
CA ALA A 274 -19.48 2.99 1.77
C ALA A 274 -18.00 2.78 2.15
N ASP A 275 -17.22 3.86 2.12
CA ASP A 275 -15.88 3.91 2.69
C ASP A 275 -15.97 3.88 4.23
N ARG A 276 -15.36 2.87 4.87
CA ARG A 276 -15.46 2.64 6.32
C ARG A 276 -14.43 3.41 7.13
N ARG A 277 -13.63 4.30 6.52
CA ARG A 277 -12.73 5.23 7.26
C ARG A 277 -13.43 6.00 8.38
N ARG A 278 -14.75 6.19 8.31
CA ARG A 278 -15.55 6.96 9.28
C ARG A 278 -15.83 6.28 10.62
N ARG A 279 -15.57 4.97 10.84
CA ARG A 279 -15.94 4.30 12.11
C ARG A 279 -14.84 4.27 13.18
N ASP A 280 -13.56 4.25 12.78
CA ASP A 280 -12.45 4.14 13.74
C ASP A 280 -12.06 5.47 14.42
N ALA A 281 -12.38 6.61 13.80
CA ALA A 281 -12.09 7.91 14.39
C ALA A 281 -13.00 8.21 15.61
N THR A 282 -14.22 7.68 15.62
CA THR A 282 -15.20 7.94 16.68
C THR A 282 -14.93 7.12 17.95
N LEU A 283 -14.37 5.92 17.83
CA LEU A 283 -14.07 5.05 19.00
C LEU A 283 -12.83 5.51 19.79
N ARG A 284 -11.88 6.20 19.15
CA ARG A 284 -10.70 6.74 19.85
C ARG A 284 -10.98 8.02 20.66
N ALA A 285 -12.06 8.73 20.35
CA ALA A 285 -12.42 9.97 21.05
C ALA A 285 -13.14 9.72 22.40
N VAL A 286 -13.73 8.53 22.61
CA VAL A 286 -14.55 8.23 23.79
C VAL A 286 -13.71 7.80 25.01
N HIS A 287 -12.44 7.44 24.83
CA HIS A 287 -11.56 7.02 25.94
C HIS A 287 -10.65 8.13 26.50
N ALA A 288 -10.77 9.37 26.01
CA ALA A 288 -9.90 10.48 26.42
C ALA A 288 -10.54 11.47 27.41
N THR A 289 -11.75 11.23 27.90
CA THR A 289 -12.41 12.15 28.84
C THR A 289 -13.08 11.42 30.00
N SER A 290 -12.34 11.32 31.10
CA SER A 290 -12.90 11.20 32.45
C SER A 290 -12.06 12.10 33.37
N PRO A 291 -12.65 13.09 34.06
CA PRO A 291 -11.93 13.94 35.00
C PRO A 291 -12.00 13.36 36.41
N SER A 292 -10.86 13.16 37.06
CA SER A 292 -10.76 13.00 38.52
C SER A 292 -10.26 14.30 39.11
N GLY A 293 -11.00 14.83 40.09
CA GLY A 293 -10.79 16.13 40.69
C GLY A 293 -9.88 16.15 41.93
N ASP A 294 -9.87 17.37 42.48
CA ASP A 294 -9.56 17.85 43.83
C ASP A 294 -8.14 18.26 44.27
N ALA A 295 -8.06 19.59 44.45
CA ALA A 295 -7.70 20.35 45.67
C ALA A 295 -6.22 20.52 46.11
N GLY A 296 -5.81 21.78 46.25
CA GLY A 296 -4.64 22.21 47.03
C GLY A 296 -4.19 23.64 46.71
N GLU A 297 -4.53 24.59 47.58
CA GLU A 297 -4.32 26.06 47.49
C GLU A 297 -2.94 26.49 48.13
N PRO A 298 -2.58 27.79 48.31
CA PRO A 298 -1.58 28.51 47.50
C PRO A 298 -0.32 29.02 48.26
N GLY A 299 0.71 29.48 47.52
CA GLY A 299 1.90 30.10 48.12
C GLY A 299 2.86 30.86 47.16
N MET A 300 2.67 32.18 47.11
CA MET A 300 3.68 33.27 47.11
C MET A 300 4.98 33.26 46.23
N VAL A 301 4.96 34.14 45.22
CA VAL A 301 5.98 35.14 44.79
C VAL A 301 7.44 34.72 44.53
N LEU A 302 7.89 34.87 43.27
CA LEU A 302 9.09 35.68 42.96
C LEU A 302 9.10 36.18 41.51
N LYS A 303 9.14 37.51 41.35
CA LYS A 303 9.39 38.23 40.10
C LYS A 303 10.86 38.05 39.69
N LYS A 304 11.15 37.80 38.41
CA LYS A 304 12.38 38.29 37.77
C LYS A 304 12.18 38.50 36.26
N ALA A 305 12.64 39.68 35.84
CA ALA A 305 12.55 40.24 34.51
C ALA A 305 13.46 39.51 33.50
N VAL A 306 13.02 39.45 32.25
CA VAL A 306 13.86 39.04 31.11
C VAL A 306 13.91 40.21 30.11
N ARG A 307 15.10 40.76 29.92
CA ARG A 307 15.46 41.63 28.79
C ARG A 307 15.75 40.78 27.55
N PRO A 308 15.51 41.28 26.33
CA PRO A 308 15.72 40.50 25.11
C PRO A 308 17.21 40.48 24.75
N VAL A 309 17.76 39.30 24.48
CA VAL A 309 19.04 39.16 23.78
C VAL A 309 18.71 38.83 22.33
N VAL A 310 18.98 39.80 21.46
CA VAL A 310 19.07 39.62 20.02
C VAL A 310 20.34 38.81 19.75
N ALA A 311 20.20 37.58 19.28
CA ALA A 311 21.30 36.80 18.72
C ALA A 311 20.92 36.41 17.30
N ALA A 312 21.55 37.08 16.34
CA ALA A 312 21.54 36.72 14.94
C ALA A 312 22.16 35.33 14.76
N LEU A 313 21.37 34.40 14.25
CA LEU A 313 21.84 33.09 13.80
C LEU A 313 21.91 33.10 12.27
N THR A 314 23.14 32.96 11.79
CA THR A 314 23.54 32.77 10.42
C THR A 314 22.85 31.54 9.81
N ALA A 315 22.28 31.72 8.62
CA ALA A 315 21.56 30.70 7.87
C ALA A 315 22.52 29.63 7.33
N GLY A 316 22.53 28.46 7.96
CA GLY A 316 22.91 27.20 7.33
C GLY A 316 21.68 26.60 6.65
N ALA A 317 21.75 26.36 5.33
CA ALA A 317 20.66 25.80 4.55
C ALA A 317 20.33 24.36 4.99
N LEU A 318 19.36 24.23 5.89
CA LEU A 318 18.56 23.03 6.11
C LEU A 318 17.36 23.09 5.15
N ALA A 319 17.05 21.99 4.47
CA ALA A 319 15.83 21.85 3.66
C ALA A 319 14.59 22.01 4.57
N GLY A 320 14.13 23.25 4.72
CA GLY A 320 13.02 23.62 5.59
C GLY A 320 11.68 23.50 4.86
N CYS A 321 10.66 23.04 5.58
CA CYS A 321 9.27 23.13 5.14
C CYS A 321 8.89 24.60 4.90
N ALA A 322 8.43 24.94 3.70
CA ALA A 322 7.90 26.27 3.40
C ALA A 322 6.55 26.47 4.09
N SER A 323 6.31 27.64 4.69
CA SER A 323 5.00 28.01 5.23
C SER A 323 4.74 29.50 5.04
N GLY A 324 3.48 29.87 4.84
CA GLY A 324 3.12 31.26 4.62
C GLY A 324 1.62 31.52 4.63
N PRO A 325 1.23 32.80 4.73
CA PRO A 325 -0.16 33.23 4.59
C PRO A 325 -0.55 33.32 3.11
N ILE A 326 -1.83 33.07 2.84
CA ILE A 326 -2.52 33.23 1.57
C ILE A 326 -3.69 34.19 1.83
N PRO A 327 -3.54 35.48 1.50
CA PRO A 327 -4.61 36.45 1.64
C PRO A 327 -5.78 36.13 0.71
N GLY A 328 -7.00 36.26 1.22
CA GLY A 328 -8.22 36.07 0.44
C GLY A 328 -9.37 36.95 0.92
N ARG A 329 -10.48 36.89 0.20
CA ARG A 329 -11.73 37.57 0.54
C ARG A 329 -12.88 36.58 0.60
N LEU A 330 -13.47 36.46 1.79
CA LEU A 330 -14.67 35.66 2.02
C LEU A 330 -15.91 36.45 1.59
N THR A 331 -16.72 35.84 0.75
CA THR A 331 -18.03 36.33 0.34
C THR A 331 -19.09 35.32 0.77
N MET A 332 -20.03 35.73 1.61
CA MET A 332 -21.18 34.93 2.04
C MET A 332 -22.46 35.50 1.41
N PRO A 333 -23.49 34.68 1.14
CA PRO A 333 -24.76 35.16 0.61
C PRO A 333 -25.37 36.24 1.53
N GLY A 334 -25.68 37.42 0.96
CA GLY A 334 -26.30 38.52 1.70
C GLY A 334 -25.40 39.26 2.70
N GLN A 335 -24.08 39.04 2.68
CA GLN A 335 -23.13 39.73 3.57
C GLN A 335 -22.04 40.46 2.77
N PRO A 336 -21.51 41.59 3.28
CA PRO A 336 -20.38 42.27 2.65
C PRO A 336 -19.12 41.38 2.66
N SER A 337 -18.32 41.47 1.61
CA SER A 337 -17.06 40.72 1.49
C SER A 337 -16.06 41.12 2.59
N GLN A 338 -15.42 40.14 3.22
CA GLN A 338 -14.49 40.34 4.35
C GLN A 338 -13.12 39.72 4.07
N PRO A 339 -12.02 40.35 4.51
CA PRO A 339 -10.69 39.76 4.38
C PRO A 339 -10.57 38.50 5.26
N VAL A 340 -9.91 37.47 4.72
CA VAL A 340 -9.61 36.22 5.42
C VAL A 340 -8.23 35.73 5.01
N THR A 341 -7.53 35.04 5.90
CA THR A 341 -6.20 34.49 5.62
C THR A 341 -6.25 32.97 5.69
N LEU A 342 -5.91 32.31 4.58
CA LEU A 342 -5.55 30.89 4.60
C LEU A 342 -4.06 30.77 4.92
N ASN A 343 -3.62 29.68 5.53
CA ASN A 343 -2.22 29.45 5.87
C ASN A 343 -1.83 28.06 5.39
N TYR A 344 -0.62 27.93 4.88
CA TYR A 344 -0.10 26.65 4.43
C TYR A 344 1.22 26.29 5.10
N GLN A 345 1.51 24.99 5.13
CA GLN A 345 2.82 24.44 5.48
C GLN A 345 3.10 23.24 4.59
N SER A 346 4.15 23.31 3.77
CA SER A 346 4.57 22.20 2.91
C SER A 346 5.27 21.10 3.72
N SER A 347 5.26 19.89 3.18
CA SER A 347 6.08 18.79 3.68
C SER A 347 7.53 18.92 3.18
N VAL A 348 8.45 18.23 3.84
CA VAL A 348 9.90 18.23 3.51
C VAL A 348 10.20 17.91 2.04
N PHE A 349 9.29 17.21 1.34
CA PHE A 349 9.45 16.81 -0.06
C PHE A 349 8.58 17.61 -1.05
N GLY A 350 7.94 18.71 -0.61
CA GLY A 350 7.21 19.66 -1.48
C GLY A 350 5.90 19.17 -2.12
N GLY A 351 5.70 17.87 -2.32
CA GLY A 351 4.54 17.30 -3.03
C GLY A 351 3.20 17.29 -2.27
N SER A 352 3.18 17.74 -1.02
CA SER A 352 1.98 17.82 -0.19
C SER A 352 2.19 18.74 1.00
N GLY A 353 1.12 19.15 1.67
CA GLY A 353 1.21 19.97 2.87
C GLY A 353 -0.11 20.08 3.63
N LYS A 354 -0.13 20.94 4.64
CA LYS A 354 -1.33 21.33 5.37
C LYS A 354 -1.79 22.71 4.90
N LEU A 355 -3.11 22.90 4.90
CA LEU A 355 -3.77 24.17 4.67
C LEU A 355 -4.80 24.37 5.78
N TRP A 356 -4.95 25.59 6.30
CA TRP A 356 -5.94 25.91 7.33
C TRP A 356 -6.37 27.39 7.29
N ALA A 357 -7.55 27.69 7.82
CA ALA A 357 -8.09 29.05 7.94
C ALA A 357 -9.00 29.18 9.16
N LEU A 358 -9.09 30.37 9.75
CA LEU A 358 -10.10 30.74 10.74
C LEU A 358 -11.05 31.72 10.06
N LEU A 359 -12.32 31.37 9.93
CA LEU A 359 -13.31 32.28 9.34
C LEU A 359 -13.77 33.32 10.38
N PRO A 360 -14.31 34.48 9.93
CA PRO A 360 -14.92 35.48 10.82
C PRO A 360 -16.06 34.93 11.70
N SER A 361 -16.71 33.85 11.25
CA SER A 361 -17.72 33.13 12.05
C SER A 361 -17.15 32.45 13.30
N GLY A 362 -15.81 32.35 13.41
CA GLY A 362 -15.10 31.64 14.46
C GLY A 362 -14.79 30.16 14.16
N GLU A 363 -15.23 29.63 13.01
CA GLU A 363 -14.97 28.23 12.63
C GLU A 363 -13.55 28.05 12.08
N ARG A 364 -12.87 27.00 12.54
CA ARG A 364 -11.51 26.65 12.10
C ARG A 364 -11.57 25.52 11.09
N PHE A 365 -11.06 25.79 9.90
CA PHE A 365 -10.93 24.82 8.82
C PHE A 365 -9.50 24.33 8.72
N SER A 366 -9.28 23.03 8.58
CA SER A 366 -7.93 22.47 8.33
C SER A 366 -7.98 21.19 7.50
N GLY A 367 -6.92 20.92 6.75
CA GLY A 367 -6.84 19.73 5.90
C GLY A 367 -5.52 19.61 5.18
N ARG A 368 -5.36 18.51 4.42
CA ARG A 368 -4.15 18.24 3.64
C ARG A 368 -4.39 18.58 2.18
N TYR A 369 -3.38 19.17 1.55
CA TYR A 369 -3.32 19.35 0.11
C TYR A 369 -2.24 18.45 -0.50
N VAL A 370 -2.41 18.05 -1.75
CA VAL A 370 -1.44 17.26 -2.52
C VAL A 370 -1.23 17.94 -3.86
N LEU A 371 0.02 18.03 -4.31
CA LEU A 371 0.35 18.47 -5.66
C LEU A 371 0.11 17.29 -6.61
N MET A 372 -0.70 17.50 -7.65
CA MET A 372 -0.95 16.46 -8.64
C MET A 372 0.30 16.26 -9.54
N PRO A 373 0.87 15.05 -9.67
CA PRO A 373 2.05 14.85 -10.51
C PRO A 373 1.68 14.82 -12.01
N ARG A 374 1.88 15.98 -12.65
CA ARG A 374 2.09 16.32 -14.08
C ARG A 374 1.30 15.55 -15.17
N ALA A 375 0.31 16.21 -15.76
CA ALA A 375 0.42 16.92 -17.05
C ALA A 375 -0.85 17.78 -17.26
N VAL A 376 -0.66 19.03 -17.70
CA VAL A 376 -1.66 20.07 -18.06
C VAL A 376 -2.27 20.91 -16.93
N ASP A 377 -2.52 20.37 -15.74
CA ASP A 377 -3.25 21.13 -14.71
C ASP A 377 -2.40 21.53 -13.50
N HIS A 378 -2.11 22.83 -13.42
CA HIS A 378 -1.35 23.50 -12.35
C HIS A 378 -2.14 23.59 -11.02
N HIS A 379 -2.91 22.56 -10.65
CA HIS A 379 -3.93 22.72 -9.61
C HIS A 379 -3.59 22.03 -8.29
N ILE A 380 -3.83 22.74 -7.18
CA ILE A 380 -3.96 22.18 -5.84
C ILE A 380 -5.45 22.01 -5.55
N VAL A 381 -5.86 20.80 -5.17
CA VAL A 381 -7.18 20.56 -4.60
C VAL A 381 -7.03 20.13 -3.15
N SER A 382 -7.68 20.84 -2.24
CA SER A 382 -7.68 20.55 -0.81
C SER A 382 -9.11 20.55 -0.29
N THR A 383 -9.45 19.56 0.52
CA THR A 383 -10.69 19.57 1.29
C THR A 383 -10.33 19.79 2.75
N LEU A 384 -10.86 20.87 3.32
CA LEU A 384 -10.65 21.30 4.69
C LEU A 384 -11.90 20.98 5.50
N GLU A 385 -11.70 20.45 6.70
CA GLU A 385 -12.77 20.15 7.65
C GLU A 385 -12.83 21.24 8.71
N GLY A 386 -14.04 21.75 8.95
CA GLY A 386 -14.38 22.70 9.99
C GLY A 386 -14.56 22.02 11.33
N ASP A 387 -14.08 22.64 12.41
CA ASP A 387 -14.28 22.16 13.79
C ASP A 387 -15.74 22.17 14.25
N ARG A 388 -16.65 22.78 13.47
CA ARG A 388 -18.11 22.75 13.67
C ARG A 388 -18.85 21.93 12.61
N GLY A 389 -18.13 21.07 11.89
CA GLY A 389 -18.71 20.13 10.91
C GLY A 389 -18.91 20.70 9.51
N GLY A 390 -18.48 21.94 9.24
CA GLY A 390 -18.42 22.47 7.88
C GLY A 390 -17.35 21.81 7.02
N THR A 391 -17.47 21.92 5.70
CA THR A 391 -16.42 21.50 4.77
C THR A 391 -16.07 22.65 3.83
N MET A 392 -14.79 22.85 3.54
CA MET A 392 -14.33 23.85 2.60
C MET A 392 -13.44 23.21 1.52
N VAL A 393 -13.82 23.35 0.26
CA VAL A 393 -13.09 22.79 -0.88
C VAL A 393 -12.32 23.89 -1.59
N CYS A 394 -11.00 23.87 -1.48
CA CYS A 394 -10.09 24.81 -2.12
C CYS A 394 -9.54 24.25 -3.42
N ARG A 395 -9.62 25.03 -4.49
CA ARG A 395 -8.99 24.76 -5.79
C ARG A 395 -8.12 25.96 -6.16
N PHE A 396 -6.80 25.77 -6.16
CA PHE A 396 -5.83 26.80 -6.53
C PHE A 396 -5.09 26.42 -7.79
N LYS A 397 -4.89 27.35 -8.71
CA LYS A 397 -3.98 27.24 -9.84
C LYS A 397 -2.66 27.91 -9.47
N LEU A 398 -1.57 27.17 -9.57
CA LEU A 398 -0.21 27.61 -9.27
C LEU A 398 0.42 28.27 -10.50
N ASN A 399 1.25 29.29 -10.28
CA ASN A 399 2.00 29.95 -11.35
C ASN A 399 3.09 29.01 -11.90
N GLU A 400 3.75 28.26 -11.01
CA GLU A 400 4.83 27.33 -11.35
C GLU A 400 4.43 25.87 -11.07
N PRO A 401 4.42 24.98 -12.09
CA PRO A 401 4.03 23.59 -11.89
C PRO A 401 5.04 22.79 -11.06
N GLY A 402 4.57 22.24 -9.95
CA GLY A 402 5.37 21.41 -9.04
C GLY A 402 6.05 22.19 -7.92
N VAL A 403 5.95 23.51 -7.93
CA VAL A 403 6.24 24.37 -6.78
C VAL A 403 4.93 24.51 -6.00
N GLY A 404 4.97 24.45 -4.66
CA GLY A 404 3.77 24.53 -3.83
C GLY A 404 3.17 25.95 -3.81
N PRO A 405 2.34 26.28 -2.81
CA PRO A 405 1.79 27.63 -2.69
C PRO A 405 2.85 28.75 -2.60
N ASP A 406 4.09 28.40 -2.26
CA ASP A 406 5.28 29.24 -2.28
C ASP A 406 5.67 29.77 -3.68
N GLY A 407 5.27 29.09 -4.75
CA GLY A 407 5.47 29.54 -6.14
C GLY A 407 4.42 30.54 -6.64
N GLY A 408 3.49 30.93 -5.77
CA GLY A 408 2.36 31.80 -6.10
C GLY A 408 1.25 31.10 -6.90
N GLY A 409 0.08 31.72 -6.94
CA GLY A 409 -1.11 31.21 -7.61
C GLY A 409 -2.38 32.00 -7.31
N ALA A 410 -3.50 31.53 -7.86
CA ALA A 410 -4.82 32.07 -7.58
C ALA A 410 -5.87 30.97 -7.55
N GLY A 411 -6.95 31.16 -6.80
CA GLY A 411 -8.07 30.24 -6.83
C GLY A 411 -9.14 30.52 -5.80
N ARG A 412 -10.03 29.53 -5.64
CA ARG A 412 -11.26 29.67 -4.86
C ARG A 412 -11.43 28.53 -3.87
N CYS A 413 -11.87 28.86 -2.67
CA CYS A 413 -12.38 27.90 -1.70
C CYS A 413 -13.90 28.04 -1.56
N GLU A 414 -14.63 26.94 -1.69
CA GLU A 414 -16.09 26.89 -1.51
C GLU A 414 -16.41 26.29 -0.14
N VAL A 415 -17.14 27.03 0.69
CA VAL A 415 -17.58 26.61 2.02
C VAL A 415 -18.96 25.97 1.88
N SER A 416 -19.20 24.83 2.55
CA SER A 416 -20.47 24.08 2.49
C SER A 416 -21.70 24.88 2.96
N GLN A 417 -21.48 25.97 3.70
CA GLN A 417 -22.51 26.91 4.13
C GLN A 417 -22.88 27.95 3.04
N GLY A 418 -22.34 27.80 1.82
CA GLY A 418 -22.71 28.61 0.64
C GLY A 418 -21.81 29.82 0.38
N GLY A 419 -20.70 29.98 1.11
CA GLY A 419 -19.72 31.05 0.91
C GLY A 419 -18.55 30.66 0.02
N SER A 420 -17.83 31.65 -0.51
CA SER A 420 -16.58 31.44 -1.24
C SER A 420 -15.47 32.36 -0.79
N ILE A 421 -14.24 31.86 -0.79
CA ILE A 421 -13.02 32.66 -0.58
C ILE A 421 -12.26 32.69 -1.88
N ASP A 422 -12.10 33.87 -2.47
CA ASP A 422 -11.18 34.09 -3.59
C ASP A 422 -9.82 34.53 -3.03
N ALA A 423 -8.74 33.89 -3.45
CA ALA A 423 -7.38 34.15 -2.96
C ALA A 423 -6.38 34.23 -4.12
N GLN A 424 -5.39 35.12 -3.96
CA GLN A 424 -4.26 35.31 -4.87
C GLN A 424 -3.00 35.48 -4.03
N PHE A 425 -1.94 34.77 -4.37
CA PHE A 425 -0.72 34.66 -3.57
C PHE A 425 0.52 34.42 -4.42
#